data_AF-A0A441W5Y8-F1
#
_entry.id   AF-A0A441W5Y8-F1
#
_cell.length_a   1.000
_cell.length_b   1.000
_cell.length_c   1.000
_cell.angle_alpha   90.00
_cell.angle_beta   90.00
_cell.angle_gamma   90.00
#
_symmetry.space_group_name_H-M   'P 1'
#
loop_
_entity.id
_entity.type
_entity.pdbx_description
1 polymer ?
#
loop_
_entity_poly.entity_id
_entity_poly.type
_entity_poly.pdbx_seq_one_letter_code
_entity_poly.pdbx_strand_id
1 'polypeptide(L)' 'MHAKVTATPAALELIAEIVAEHGPVLFHQSGGCCDGSSPMCYSRAGFIVGDHDVLLGHIGETPFYIGGSQFEAWKHT' A
#
# COMPACT_ATOMS: atom_id res chain seq x y z
N MET A 1 16.93 -9.05 0.66
CA MET A 1 15.58 -8.86 0.11
C MET A 1 15.46 -7.39 -0.26
N HIS A 2 15.35 -7.05 -1.54
CA HIS A 2 15.07 -5.67 -1.93
C HIS A 2 13.61 -5.37 -1.58
N ALA A 3 13.37 -4.32 -0.78
CA ALA A 3 12.01 -3.85 -0.56
C ALA A 3 11.43 -3.43 -1.92
N LYS A 4 10.29 -3.98 -2.31
CA LYS A 4 9.60 -3.64 -3.57
C LYS A 4 8.91 -2.27 -3.51
N VAL A 5 8.96 -1.62 -2.34
CA VAL A 5 8.42 -0.28 -2.08
C VAL A 5 9.45 0.53 -1.30
N THR A 6 9.56 1.81 -1.64
CA THR A 6 10.36 2.80 -0.92
C THR A 6 9.56 4.08 -0.78
N ALA A 7 9.95 4.94 0.15
CA ALA A 7 9.32 6.23 0.36
C ALA A 7 10.37 7.31 0.60
N THR A 8 10.05 8.52 0.17
CA THR A 8 10.84 9.69 0.50
C THR A 8 10.63 10.08 1.97
N PRO A 9 11.55 10.85 2.58
CA PRO A 9 11.35 11.38 3.93
C PRO A 9 10.03 12.16 4.08
N ALA A 10 9.69 13.02 3.11
CA ALA A 10 8.45 13.78 3.14
C ALA A 10 7.19 12.89 3.10
N ALA A 11 7.23 11.77 2.37
CA ALA A 11 6.13 10.81 2.35
C ALA A 11 5.97 10.11 3.72
N LEU A 12 7.08 9.80 4.39
CA LEU A 12 7.05 9.21 5.74
C LEU A 12 6.47 10.19 6.77
N GLU A 13 6.82 11.48 6.67
CA GLU A 13 6.26 12.54 7.52
C GLU A 13 4.74 12.66 7.34
N LEU A 14 4.28 12.73 6.09
CA LEU A 14 2.84 12.79 5.79
C LEU A 14 2.09 11.55 6.29
N ILE A 15 2.67 10.36 6.14
CA ILE A 15 2.06 9.12 6.66
C ILE A 15 1.97 9.17 8.19
N ALA A 16 2.99 9.71 8.86
CA ALA A 16 2.96 9.85 10.31
C ALA A 16 1.85 10.82 10.78
N GLU A 17 1.62 11.92 10.07
CA GLU A 17 0.51 12.85 10.33
C GLU A 17 -0.86 12.16 10.17
N ILE A 18 -1.05 11.45 9.05
CA ILE A 18 -2.28 10.69 8.77
C ILE A 18 -2.54 9.66 9.89
N VAL A 19 -1.50 8.94 10.32
CA VAL A 19 -1.62 7.93 11.38
C VAL A 19 -1.91 8.57 12.74
N ALA A 20 -1.33 9.72 13.04
CA ALA A 20 -1.59 10.44 14.28
C ALA A 20 -3.06 10.91 14.36
N GLU A 21 -3.66 11.31 13.24
CA GLU A 21 -5.04 11.81 13.18
C GLU A 21 -6.08 10.69 13.06
N HIS A 22 -5.80 9.66 12.27
CA HIS A 22 -6.80 8.65 11.88
C HIS A 22 -6.49 7.23 12.39
N GLY A 23 -5.37 7.05 13.08
CA GLY A 23 -4.89 5.74 13.53
C GLY A 23 -4.17 4.96 12.42
N PRO A 24 -3.82 3.68 12.66
CA PRO A 24 -3.04 2.88 11.71
C PRO A 24 -3.71 2.77 10.34
N VAL A 25 -2.93 2.97 9.28
CA VAL A 25 -3.37 2.86 7.89
C VAL A 25 -2.64 1.73 7.17
N LEU A 26 -3.06 1.44 5.95
CA LEU A 26 -2.38 0.60 4.97
C LEU A 26 -2.50 1.21 3.58
N PHE A 27 -1.60 0.85 2.68
CA PHE A 27 -1.73 1.14 1.26
C PHE A 27 -2.20 -0.10 0.51
N HIS A 28 -3.08 0.08 -0.47
CA HIS A 28 -3.49 -0.99 -1.38
C HIS A 28 -3.44 -0.52 -2.84
N GLN A 29 -2.76 -1.29 -3.67
CA GLN A 29 -2.65 -1.12 -5.10
C GLN A 29 -3.62 -2.08 -5.81
N SER A 30 -4.74 -1.54 -6.30
CA SER A 30 -5.70 -2.31 -7.09
C SER A 30 -5.58 -2.01 -8.59
N GLY A 31 -5.79 -3.02 -9.43
CA GLY A 31 -5.74 -2.92 -10.90
C GLY A 31 -7.02 -2.40 -11.55
N GLY A 32 -7.61 -1.32 -11.03
CA GLY A 32 -8.89 -0.77 -11.49
C GLY A 32 -8.78 0.16 -12.71
N CYS A 33 -9.83 0.25 -13.53
CA CYS A 33 -9.84 1.00 -14.79
C CYS A 33 -10.03 2.54 -14.62
N CYS A 34 -10.49 3.02 -13.47
CA CYS A 34 -10.95 4.42 -13.33
C CYS A 34 -10.03 5.32 -12.49
N ASP A 35 -9.26 4.77 -11.54
CA ASP A 35 -8.19 5.47 -10.78
C ASP A 35 -6.82 4.76 -10.97
N GLY A 36 -6.74 3.92 -12.01
CA GLY A 36 -5.80 2.84 -12.19
C GLY A 36 -4.34 3.23 -12.36
N SER A 37 -3.63 3.37 -11.24
CA SER A 37 -2.19 3.10 -11.11
C SER A 37 -1.63 3.58 -9.77
N SER A 38 -2.36 4.43 -9.04
CA SER A 38 -1.87 4.96 -7.78
C SER A 38 -2.31 4.11 -6.58
N PRO A 39 -1.43 3.92 -5.59
CA PRO A 39 -1.82 3.23 -4.37
C PRO A 39 -2.74 4.10 -3.53
N MET A 40 -3.78 3.47 -2.99
CA MET A 40 -4.77 4.13 -2.15
C MET A 40 -4.46 3.88 -0.67
N CYS A 41 -4.60 4.91 0.16
CA CYS A 41 -4.40 4.84 1.60
C CYS A 41 -5.75 4.58 2.30
N TYR A 42 -5.82 3.54 3.13
CA TYR A 42 -7.03 3.15 3.86
C TYR A 42 -6.76 2.94 5.34
N SER A 43 -7.78 3.15 6.18
CA SER A 43 -7.70 2.74 7.59
C SER A 43 -7.51 1.23 7.71
N ARG A 44 -6.56 0.81 8.54
CA ARG A 44 -6.29 -0.62 8.79
C ARG A 44 -7.46 -1.32 9.49
N ALA A 45 -8.27 -0.58 10.23
CA ALA A 45 -9.46 -1.12 10.89
C ALA A 45 -10.65 -1.27 9.91
N GLY A 46 -10.66 -0.51 8.81
CA GLY A 46 -11.77 -0.46 7.86
C GLY A 46 -11.55 -1.22 6.56
N PHE A 47 -10.32 -1.64 6.27
CA PHE A 47 -9.99 -2.36 5.04
C PHE A 47 -9.74 -3.85 5.31
N ILE A 48 -10.43 -4.70 4.56
CA ILE A 48 -10.23 -6.16 4.59
C ILE A 48 -9.22 -6.51 3.51
N VAL A 49 -8.04 -6.98 3.92
CA VAL A 49 -7.06 -7.56 3.01
C VAL A 49 -7.58 -8.92 2.54
N GLY A 50 -7.74 -9.09 1.24
CA GLY A 50 -8.23 -10.33 0.64
C GLY A 50 -7.17 -11.42 0.59
N ASP A 51 -7.61 -12.67 0.47
CA ASP A 51 -6.72 -13.86 0.44
C ASP A 51 -5.71 -13.84 -0.73
N HIS A 52 -6.03 -13.12 -1.80
CA HIS A 52 -5.18 -12.98 -2.98
C HIS A 52 -4.33 -11.71 -2.97
N ASP A 53 -4.44 -10.86 -1.96
CA ASP A 53 -3.57 -9.69 -1.85
C ASP A 53 -2.16 -10.09 -1.41
N VAL A 54 -1.17 -9.46 -2.03
CA VAL A 54 0.25 -9.71 -1.77
C VAL A 54 0.82 -8.53 -1.00
N LEU A 55 1.44 -8.79 0.15
CA LEU A 55 2.23 -7.79 0.87
C LEU A 55 3.51 -7.51 0.09
N LEU A 56 3.62 -6.32 -0.50
CA LEU A 56 4.83 -5.88 -1.21
C LEU A 56 5.95 -5.44 -0.28
N GLY A 57 5.58 -4.90 0.88
CA GLY A 57 6.51 -4.42 1.88
C GLY A 57 5.87 -3.41 2.83
N HIS A 58 6.71 -2.60 3.47
CA HIS A 58 6.27 -1.56 4.40
C HIS A 58 6.92 -0.23 4.04
N ILE A 59 6.18 0.86 4.26
CA ILE A 59 6.65 2.23 4.23
C ILE A 59 6.62 2.75 5.67
N GLY A 60 7.78 2.84 6.30
CA GLY A 60 7.84 2.91 7.76
C GLY A 60 7.16 1.68 8.36
N GLU A 61 6.19 1.89 9.25
CA GLU A 61 5.37 0.82 9.85
C GLU A 61 4.09 0.51 9.05
N THR A 62 3.82 1.25 7.97
CA THR A 62 2.59 1.14 7.19
C THR A 62 2.72 0.05 6.13
N PRO A 63 1.90 -1.02 6.15
CA PRO A 63 1.98 -2.10 5.17
C PRO A 63 1.42 -1.66 3.82
N PHE A 64 2.01 -2.19 2.73
CA PHE A 64 1.62 -1.92 1.36
C PHE A 64 1.25 -3.22 0.64
N TYR A 65 0.00 -3.33 0.22
CA TYR A 65 -0.55 -4.48 -0.47
C TYR A 65 -0.79 -4.20 -1.96
N ILE A 66 -0.81 -5.25 -2.76
CA ILE A 66 -1.23 -5.21 -4.16
C ILE A 66 -2.16 -6.40 -4.44
N GLY A 67 -3.16 -6.21 -5.29
CA GLY A 67 -4.01 -7.32 -5.72
C GLY A 67 -3.22 -8.39 -6.48
N GLY A 68 -3.48 -9.67 -6.21
CA GLY A 68 -2.69 -10.79 -6.77
C GLY A 68 -2.62 -10.82 -8.30
N SER A 69 -3.72 -10.53 -9.01
CA SER A 69 -3.69 -10.43 -10.48
C SER A 69 -2.77 -9.30 -10.97
N GLN A 70 -2.76 -8.18 -10.26
CA GLN A 70 -1.92 -7.04 -10.56
C GLN A 70 -0.44 -7.33 -10.23
N PHE A 71 -0.18 -8.04 -9.14
CA PHE A 71 1.15 -8.53 -8.81
C PHE A 71 1.70 -9.43 -9.91
N GLU A 72 0.92 -10.40 -10.36
CA GLU A 72 1.35 -11.33 -11.42
C GLU A 72 1.68 -10.61 -12.72
N ALA A 73 0.93 -9.56 -13.06
CA ALA A 73 1.20 -8.74 -14.24
C ALA A 73 2.48 -7.89 -14.11
N TRP A 74 2.81 -7.40 -12.91
CA TRP A 74 3.87 -6.39 -12.70
C TRP A 74 5.12 -6.89 -11.98
N LYS A 75 5.15 -8.13 -11.48
CA LYS A 75 6.26 -8.66 -10.66
C LYS A 75 7.64 -8.65 -11.34
N HIS A 76 7.68 -8.49 -12.66
CA HIS A 76 8.88 -8.42 -13.50
C HIS A 76 9.20 -7.00 -14.00
N THR A 77 8.42 -6.01 -13.59
CA THR A 77 8.70 -4.58 -13.78
C THR A 77 9.45 -4.06 -12.56
#